data_AF-A0A2M7MPH2-F1
#
_entry.id   AF-A0A2M7MPH2-F1
#
_cell.length_a   1.000
_cell.length_b   1.000
_cell.length_c   1.000
_cell.angle_alpha   90.00
_cell.angle_beta   90.00
_cell.angle_gamma   90.00
#
_symmetry.space_group_name_H-M   'P 1'
#
loop_
_entity.id
_entity.type
_entity.pdbx_description
1 polymer ?
#
loop_
_entity_poly.entity_id
_entity_poly.type
_entity_poly.pdbx_seq_one_letter_code
_entity_poly.pdbx_strand_id
1 'polypeptide(L)' 'MGTFRFRIGDYRAIVDIEENKIIVLKVGHRKDIYK' A
#
# COMPACT_ATOMS: atom_id res chain seq x y z
N MET A 1 11.87 -9.29 1.61
CA MET A 1 10.48 -9.00 1.18
C MET A 1 10.35 -7.50 1.12
N GLY A 2 9.74 -7.00 0.03
CA GLY A 2 9.80 -5.59 -0.34
C GLY A 2 8.45 -4.94 -0.13
N THR A 3 8.34 -4.03 0.84
CA THR A 3 7.13 -3.25 1.02
C THR A 3 7.13 -2.05 0.08
N PHE A 4 6.20 -2.02 -0.87
CA PHE A 4 5.99 -0.94 -1.82
C PHE A 4 4.87 -0.02 -1.34
N ARG A 5 5.04 1.29 -1.55
CA ARG A 5 4.02 2.30 -1.26
C ARG A 5 3.64 3.01 -2.55
N PHE A 6 2.40 2.81 -2.98
CA PHE A 6 1.85 3.47 -4.16
C PHE A 6 1.05 4.71 -3.75
N ARG A 7 1.22 5.79 -4.51
CA ARG A 7 0.39 6.99 -4.43
C ARG A 7 -0.61 6.96 -5.58
N ILE A 8 -1.89 6.99 -5.24
CA ILE A 8 -3.00 6.95 -6.20
C ILE A 8 -3.89 8.15 -5.90
N GLY A 9 -3.54 9.29 -6.49
CA GLY A 9 -4.16 10.58 -6.14
C GLY A 9 -3.98 10.91 -4.66
N ASP A 10 -5.11 11.04 -3.96
CA ASP A 10 -5.17 11.28 -2.51
C ASP A 10 -5.14 10.01 -1.65
N TYR A 11 -5.11 8.83 -2.26
CA TYR A 11 -5.00 7.54 -1.57
C TYR A 11 -3.55 7.04 -1.55
N ARG A 12 -3.24 6.26 -0.53
CA ARG A 12 -2.00 5.50 -0.41
C ARG A 12 -2.34 4.01 -0.28
N ALA A 13 -1.61 3.18 -1.02
CA ALA A 13 -1.67 1.73 -0.91
C ALA A 13 -0.30 1.21 -0.45
N ILE A 14 -0.30 0.37 0.57
CA ILE A 14 0.87 -0.38 1.05
C ILE A 14 0.71 -1.80 0.55
N VAL A 15 1.74 -2.29 -0.12
CA VAL A 15 1.72 -3.56 -0.82
C VAL A 15 3.00 -4.31 -0.52
N ASP A 16 2.93 -5.61 -0.30
CA ASP A 16 4.09 -6.49 -0.27
C ASP A 16 4.12 -7.35 -1.53
N ILE A 17 5.32 -7.69 -1.98
CA ILE A 17 5.53 -8.57 -3.13
C ILE A 17 6.26 -9.82 -2.63
N GLU A 18 5.58 -10.95 -2.78
CA GLU A 18 6.08 -12.26 -2.42
C GLU A 18 6.02 -13.18 -3.63
N GLU A 19 7.18 -13.55 -4.16
CA GLU A 19 7.33 -14.43 -5.33
C GLU A 19 6.42 -14.00 -6.50
N ASN A 20 5.25 -14.65 -6.66
CA ASN A 20 4.27 -14.42 -7.72
C ASN A 20 2.96 -13.80 -7.21
N LYS A 21 2.98 -13.21 -6.01
CA LYS A 21 1.81 -12.61 -5.37
C LYS A 21 2.08 -11.17 -5.01
N ILE A 22 1.03 -10.38 -5.16
CA ILE A 22 0.97 -8.99 -4.72
C ILE A 22 -0.05 -8.95 -3.58
N ILE A 23 0.42 -8.67 -2.37
CA ILE A 23 -0.41 -8.65 -1.17
C ILE A 23 -0.69 -7.20 -0.80
N VAL A 24 -1.95 -6.79 -0.85
CA VAL A 24 -2.35 -5.43 -0.46
C VAL A 24 -2.57 -5.39 1.05
N LEU A 25 -1.65 -4.75 1.78
CA LEU A 25 -1.67 -4.70 3.24
C LEU A 25 -2.62 -3.63 3.78
N LYS A 26 -2.64 -2.44 3.16
CA LYS A 26 -3.51 -1.33 3.57
C LYS A 26 -3.78 -0.41 2.40
N VAL A 27 -5.04 -0.02 2.21
CA VAL A 27 -5.43 1.06 1.30
C VAL A 27 -6.20 2.08 2.12
N GLY A 28 -5.82 3.34 2.00
CA GLY A 28 -6.48 4.40 2.76
C GLY A 28 -6.23 5.76 2.17
N HIS A 29 -7.13 6.69 2.47
CA HIS A 29 -6.95 8.09 2.11
C HIS A 29 -5.72 8.66 2.85
N ARG A 30 -5.04 9.64 2.27
CA ARG A 30 -3.82 10.28 2.81
C ARG A 30 -3.96 10.69 4.28
N LYS A 31 -5.17 11.11 4.65
CA LYS A 31 -5.52 11.65 5.97
C LYS A 31 -5.71 10.55 7.02
N ASP A 32 -5.98 9.32 6.59
CA ASP A 32 -6.40 8.21 7.47
C ASP A 32 -5.33 7.12 7.60
N ILE A 33 -4.29 7.13 6.75
CA ILE A 33 -3.33 6.02 6.72
C ILE A 33 -2.36 5.99 7.93
N TYR A 34 -2.14 7.14 8.58
CA TYR A 34 -1.27 7.29 9.76
C TYR A 34 -2.04 7.49 11.07
N LYS A 35 -3.38 7.48 11.02
CA LYS A 35 -4.20 7.29 12.21
C LYS A 35 -4.37 5.79 12.46
#